data_AF-A0A350F1Q8-F1
#
_entry.id   AF-A0A350F1Q8-F1
#
_cell.length_a   1.000
_cell.length_b   1.000
_cell.length_c   1.000
_cell.angle_alpha   90.00
_cell.angle_beta   90.00
_cell.angle_gamma   90.00
#
_symmetry.space_group_name_H-M   'P 1'
#
loop_
_entity.id
_entity.type
_entity.pdbx_description
1 polymer ?
#
loop_
_entity_poly.entity_id
_entity_poly.type
_entity_poly.pdbx_seq_one_letter_code
_entity_poly.pdbx_strand_id
1 'polypeptide(L)'
;NLADWEVGLREMFRVARAGGRLLVLDFGRPDNRLWRSLYFAYLRLIVPVYGKLFCGNWSAYAYILDSLKAYPAQRGVERAMREMGCREVRVINFFGGAMSINFGVKQGRS
;
A
#
# COMPACT_ATOMS: atom_id res chain seq x y z
N ASN A 1 6.76 3.49 -7.57
CA ASN A 1 5.39 3.04 -7.88
C ASN A 1 5.47 2.15 -9.10
N LEU A 2 4.90 0.95 -9.05
CA LEU A 2 4.54 0.27 -10.28
C LEU A 2 3.59 1.22 -11.03
N ALA A 3 3.79 1.43 -12.33
CA ALA A 3 2.91 2.32 -13.10
C ALA A 3 1.42 1.93 -12.98
N ASP A 4 1.16 0.65 -12.69
CA ASP A 4 -0.15 0.11 -12.35
C ASP A 4 0.00 -0.96 -11.25
N TRP A 5 -0.51 -0.67 -10.05
CA TRP A 5 -0.42 -1.55 -8.89
C TRP A 5 -1.25 -2.84 -9.08
N GLU A 6 -2.34 -2.79 -9.85
CA GLU A 6 -3.17 -3.97 -10.10
C GLU A 6 -2.43 -4.95 -11.01
N VAL A 7 -1.76 -4.44 -12.04
CA VAL A 7 -0.98 -5.28 -12.97
C VAL A 7 0.14 -5.99 -12.22
N GLY A 8 0.87 -5.27 -11.36
CA GLY A 8 1.90 -5.89 -10.52
C GLY A 8 1.35 -6.95 -9.58
N LEU A 9 0.23 -6.65 -8.94
CA LEU A 9 -0.41 -7.57 -8.01
C LEU A 9 -0.92 -8.84 -8.71
N ARG A 10 -1.51 -8.71 -9.91
CA ARG A 10 -1.93 -9.83 -10.75
C ARG A 10 -0.73 -10.66 -11.20
N GLU A 11 0.39 -10.02 -11.54
CA GLU A 11 1.59 -10.73 -11.95
C GLU A 11 2.22 -11.50 -10.78
N MET A 12 2.28 -10.90 -9.58
CA MET A 12 2.66 -11.60 -8.35
C MET A 12 1.77 -12.83 -8.10
N PHE A 13 0.47 -12.70 -8.32
CA PHE A 13 -0.47 -13.81 -8.19
C PHE A 13 -0.24 -14.88 -9.27
N ARG A 14 -0.01 -14.49 -10.52
CA ARG A 14 0.22 -15.40 -11.65
C ARG A 14 1.43 -16.30 -11.38
N VAL A 15 2.56 -15.72 -10.96
CA VAL A 15 3.82 -16.44 -10.73
C VAL A 15 3.86 -17.21 -9.42
N ALA A 16 3.04 -16.85 -8.43
CA ALA A 16 2.95 -17.62 -7.19
C ALA A 16 2.47 -19.05 -7.46
N ARG A 17 3.07 -20.03 -6.78
CA ARG A 17 2.58 -21.41 -6.78
C ARG A 17 1.24 -21.53 -6.04
N ALA A 18 0.51 -22.61 -6.30
CA ALA A 18 -0.64 -23.00 -5.47
C ALA A 18 -0.21 -23.13 -3.99
N GLY A 19 -1.01 -22.58 -3.07
CA GLY A 19 -0.68 -22.47 -1.64
C GLY A 19 0.40 -21.43 -1.32
N GLY A 20 0.91 -20.71 -2.32
CA GLY A 20 1.86 -19.61 -2.14
C GLY A 20 1.23 -18.42 -1.43
N ARG A 21 2.03 -17.71 -0.64
CA ARG A 21 1.62 -16.52 0.11
C ARG A 21 2.03 -15.27 -0.67
N LEU A 22 1.09 -14.34 -0.83
CA LEU A 22 1.33 -13.00 -1.34
C LEU A 22 1.35 -12.04 -0.15
N LEU A 23 2.39 -11.21 -0.07
CA LEU A 23 2.52 -10.15 0.92
C LEU A 23 2.81 -8.84 0.18
N VAL A 24 2.03 -7.80 0.47
CA VAL A 24 2.24 -6.45 -0.03
C VAL A 24 2.41 -5.55 1.19
N LEU A 25 3.62 -5.03 1.39
CA LEU A 25 3.91 -4.03 2.40
C LEU A 25 3.94 -2.67 1.72
N ASP A 26 3.08 -1.77 2.16
CA ASP A 26 3.00 -0.43 1.58
C ASP A 26 2.45 0.59 2.58
N PHE A 27 2.46 1.85 2.17
CA PHE A 27 1.77 2.90 2.89
C PHE A 27 0.27 2.65 2.95
N GLY A 28 -0.30 2.95 4.11
CA GLY A 28 -1.71 2.79 4.37
C GLY A 28 -2.47 4.11 4.33
N ARG A 29 -3.79 3.98 4.44
CA ARG A 29 -4.72 5.08 4.63
C ARG A 29 -5.46 4.82 5.94
N PRO A 30 -5.12 5.53 7.03
CA PRO A 30 -5.75 5.27 8.33
C PRO A 30 -7.28 5.31 8.26
N ASP A 31 -7.95 4.33 8.90
CA ASP A 31 -9.41 4.22 8.90
C ASP A 31 -10.04 5.34 9.76
N ASN A 32 -9.39 5.71 10.87
CA ASN A 32 -9.82 6.82 11.72
C ASN A 32 -9.61 8.17 11.01
N ARG A 33 -10.69 8.92 10.80
CA ARG A 33 -10.67 10.18 10.03
C ARG A 33 -9.78 11.25 10.66
N LEU A 34 -9.79 11.39 11.98
CA LEU A 34 -8.96 12.38 12.69
C LEU A 34 -7.49 12.03 12.56
N TRP A 35 -7.13 10.77 12.84
CA TRP A 35 -5.76 10.29 12.70
C TRP A 35 -5.26 10.41 11.26
N ARG A 36 -6.11 10.07 10.28
CA ARG A 36 -5.81 10.24 8.86
C ARG A 36 -5.48 11.70 8.52
N SER A 37 -6.30 12.65 8.96
CA SER A 37 -6.04 14.08 8.71
C SER A 37 -4.73 14.55 9.31
N LEU A 38 -4.43 14.15 10.55
CA LEU A 38 -3.16 14.46 11.21
C LEU A 38 -1.97 13.85 10.47
N TYR A 39 -2.07 12.58 10.07
CA TYR A 39 -1.04 11.89 9.29
C TYR A 39 -0.76 12.59 7.95
N PHE A 40 -1.79 12.92 7.18
CA PHE A 40 -1.60 13.63 5.91
C PHE A 40 -1.08 15.06 6.10
N ALA A 41 -1.48 15.76 7.17
CA ALA A 41 -0.93 17.06 7.51
C ALA A 41 0.56 16.97 7.89
N TYR A 42 0.94 15.99 8.72
CA TYR A 42 2.34 15.69 9.04
C TYR A 42 3.15 15.43 7.77
N LEU A 43 2.67 14.56 6.87
CA LEU A 43 3.35 14.29 5.60
C LEU A 43 3.52 15.56 4.76
N ARG A 44 2.48 16.39 4.69
CA ARG A 44 2.49 17.64 3.91
C ARG A 44 3.43 18.71 4.47
N LEU A 45 3.64 18.74 5.78
CA LEU A 45 4.42 19.80 6.44
C LEU A 45 5.86 19.37 6.71
N ILE A 46 6.06 18.12 7.12
CA ILE A 46 7.33 17.64 7.65
C ILE A 46 8.19 16.99 6.56
N VAL A 47 7.63 16.14 5.72
CA VAL A 47 8.40 15.45 4.66
C VAL A 47 9.06 16.40 3.64
N PRO A 48 8.52 17.57 3.23
CA PRO A 48 9.27 18.47 2.34
C PRO A 48 10.47 19.11 3.04
N VAL A 49 10.38 19.35 4.35
CA VAL A 49 11.50 19.87 5.14
C VAL A 49 12.64 18.87 5.15
N TYR A 50 12.35 17.59 5.41
CA TYR A 50 13.34 16.51 5.32
C TYR A 50 13.86 16.33 3.89
N GLY A 51 13.00 16.37 2.87
CA GLY A 51 13.42 16.26 1.46
C GLY A 51 14.39 17.37 1.04
N LYS A 52 14.14 18.61 1.49
CA LYS A 52 15.05 19.75 1.28
C LYS A 52 16.37 19.58 2.04
N LEU A 53 16.32 19.05 3.27
CA LEU A 53 17.50 18.90 4.12
C LEU A 53 18.43 17.77 3.66
N PHE A 54 17.89 16.64 3.22
CA PHE A 54 18.66 15.41 2.99
C PHE A 54 18.85 15.05 1.52
N CYS A 55 17.91 15.40 0.63
CA CYS A 55 17.94 14.92 -0.76
C CYS A 55 18.18 16.03 -1.79
N GLY A 56 18.26 17.30 -1.37
CA GLY A 56 18.51 18.45 -2.25
C GLY A 56 17.48 18.66 -3.36
N ASN A 57 16.41 17.84 -3.42
CA ASN A 57 15.48 17.80 -4.53
C ASN A 57 14.03 17.67 -4.04
N TRP A 58 13.22 18.67 -4.41
CA TRP A 58 11.79 18.74 -4.09
C TRP A 58 10.94 17.73 -4.88
N SER A 59 11.43 17.20 -6.00
CA SER A 59 10.61 16.39 -6.92
C SER A 59 10.22 15.02 -6.36
N ALA A 60 11.09 14.37 -5.60
CA ALA A 60 10.80 13.09 -4.93
C ALA A 60 9.67 13.22 -3.90
N TYR A 61 9.46 14.43 -3.36
CA TYR A 61 8.46 14.69 -2.32
C TYR A 61 7.04 14.82 -2.88
N ALA A 62 6.83 15.54 -3.99
CA ALA A 62 5.52 15.63 -4.64
C ALA A 62 4.99 14.23 -4.98
N TYR A 63 5.89 13.36 -5.45
CA TYR A 63 5.58 11.97 -5.79
C TYR A 63 5.03 11.14 -4.62
N ILE A 64 5.56 11.30 -3.40
CA ILE A 64 5.07 10.55 -2.23
C ILE A 64 3.63 10.96 -1.89
N LEU A 65 3.34 12.26 -1.82
CA LEU A 65 1.98 12.72 -1.50
C LEU A 65 0.97 12.39 -2.61
N ASP A 66 1.37 12.54 -3.86
CA ASP A 66 0.48 12.28 -4.99
C ASP A 66 0.24 10.78 -5.19
N SER A 67 1.26 9.93 -4.96
CA SER A 67 1.07 8.48 -4.95
C SER A 67 0.13 8.02 -3.83
N LEU A 68 0.22 8.56 -2.61
CA LEU A 68 -0.69 8.21 -1.51
C LEU A 68 -2.16 8.56 -1.77
N LYS A 69 -2.43 9.62 -2.53
CA LYS A 69 -3.80 10.00 -2.91
C LYS A 69 -4.38 9.02 -3.93
N ALA A 70 -3.60 8.68 -4.97
CA ALA A 70 -4.03 7.78 -6.04
C ALA A 70 -4.04 6.29 -5.63
N TYR A 71 -3.27 5.91 -4.60
CA TYR A 71 -3.13 4.53 -4.18
C TYR A 71 -4.41 4.00 -3.49
N PRO A 72 -4.88 2.78 -3.82
CA PRO A 72 -6.05 2.12 -3.20
C PRO A 72 -5.92 1.88 -1.68
N ALA A 73 -4.68 1.96 -1.17
CA ALA A 73 -4.32 1.58 0.19
C ALA A 73 -4.73 0.15 0.54
N GLN A 74 -4.58 -0.21 1.82
CA GLN A 74 -4.77 -1.57 2.29
C GLN A 74 -6.14 -2.17 1.99
N ARG A 75 -7.20 -1.35 1.93
CA ARG A 75 -8.56 -1.84 1.65
C ARG A 75 -8.77 -2.20 0.18
N GLY A 76 -8.24 -1.40 -0.75
CA GLY A 76 -8.38 -1.72 -2.17
C GLY A 76 -7.45 -2.87 -2.59
N VAL A 77 -6.25 -2.97 -2.00
CA VAL A 77 -5.37 -4.14 -2.19
C VAL A 77 -6.03 -5.41 -1.64
N GLU A 78 -6.65 -5.33 -0.45
CA GLU A 78 -7.42 -6.45 0.13
C GLU A 78 -8.53 -6.92 -0.82
N ARG A 79 -9.30 -5.97 -1.37
CA ARG A 79 -10.37 -6.27 -2.32
C ARG A 79 -9.83 -6.95 -3.57
N ALA A 80 -8.81 -6.39 -4.20
CA ALA A 80 -8.20 -6.97 -5.39
C ALA A 80 -7.64 -8.37 -5.13
N MET A 81 -6.98 -8.60 -3.98
CA MET A 81 -6.54 -9.93 -3.56
C MET A 81 -7.70 -10.94 -3.52
N ARG A 82 -8.85 -10.57 -2.95
CA ARG A 82 -10.03 -11.44 -2.90
C ARG A 82 -10.60 -11.71 -4.30
N GLU A 83 -10.69 -10.69 -5.14
CA GLU A 83 -11.21 -10.80 -6.51
C GLU A 83 -10.35 -11.70 -7.42
N MET A 84 -9.02 -11.70 -7.23
CA MET A 84 -8.13 -12.63 -7.95
C MET A 84 -8.21 -14.07 -7.44
N GLY A 85 -8.93 -14.34 -6.35
CA GLY A 85 -9.08 -15.67 -5.77
C GLY A 85 -8.08 -16.01 -4.66
N CYS A 86 -7.42 -15.02 -4.04
CA CYS A 86 -6.70 -15.28 -2.80
C CYS A 86 -7.67 -15.67 -1.67
N ARG A 87 -7.25 -16.62 -0.83
CA ARG A 87 -7.90 -17.02 0.41
C ARG A 87 -7.13 -16.47 1.61
N GLU A 88 -7.76 -16.55 2.79
CA GLU A 88 -7.19 -16.06 4.05
C GLU A 88 -6.67 -14.62 4.00
N VAL A 89 -7.33 -13.77 3.21
CA VAL A 89 -6.88 -12.40 3.00
C VAL A 89 -6.99 -11.63 4.32
N ARG A 90 -5.87 -11.04 4.74
CA ARG A 90 -5.70 -10.32 6.01
C ARG A 90 -4.98 -9.00 5.78
N VAL A 91 -5.33 -8.02 6.60
CA VAL A 91 -4.66 -6.72 6.64
C VAL A 91 -4.08 -6.54 8.03
N ILE A 92 -2.77 -6.31 8.11
CA ILE A 92 -2.05 -6.05 9.35
C ILE A 92 -1.62 -4.59 9.32
N ASN A 93 -2.22 -3.76 10.17
CA ASN A 93 -1.96 -2.33 10.23
C ASN A 93 -0.84 -2.01 11.23
N PHE A 94 0.03 -1.08 10.84
CA PHE A 94 1.08 -0.51 11.67
C PHE A 94 0.84 0.99 11.82
N PHE A 95 1.27 1.56 12.96
CA PHE A 95 1.15 3.00 13.24
C PHE A 95 -0.27 3.56 13.00
N GLY A 96 -1.28 2.84 13.48
CA GLY A 96 -2.68 3.23 13.29
C GLY A 96 -3.18 3.19 11.84
N GLY A 97 -2.53 2.42 10.96
CA GLY A 97 -2.89 2.28 9.54
C GLY A 97 -2.18 3.25 8.61
N ALA A 98 -1.10 3.90 9.07
CA ALA A 98 -0.20 4.67 8.21
C ALA A 98 0.67 3.75 7.32
N MET A 99 0.88 2.50 7.75
CA MET A 99 1.49 1.44 6.96
C MET A 99 0.74 0.14 7.19
N SER A 100 0.85 -0.78 6.25
CA SER A 100 0.13 -2.05 6.33
C SER A 100 0.82 -3.17 5.57
N ILE A 101 0.58 -4.40 6.01
CA ILE A 101 0.83 -5.61 5.21
C ILE A 101 -0.51 -6.20 4.81
N ASN A 102 -0.72 -6.30 3.51
CA ASN A 102 -1.78 -7.11 2.91
C ASN A 102 -1.25 -8.52 2.65
N PHE A 103 -1.89 -9.50 3.25
CA PHE A 103 -1.55 -10.91 3.14
C PHE A 103 -2.68 -11.65 2.41
N GLY A 104 -2.33 -12.60 1.55
CA GLY A 104 -3.28 -13.55 0.97
C GLY A 104 -2.60 -14.85 0.52
N VAL A 105 -3.37 -15.93 0.41
CA VAL A 105 -2.89 -17.24 -0.04
C VAL A 105 -3.51 -17.58 -1.39
N LYS A 106 -2.69 -17.89 -2.40
CA LYS A 106 -3.18 -18.37 -3.69
C LYS A 106 -3.80 -19.75 -3.54
N GLN A 107 -5.09 -19.88 -3.85
CA GLN A 107 -5.75 -21.17 -3.84
C GLN A 107 -5.16 -22.09 -4.92
N GLY A 108 -4.90 -23.36 -4.58
CA GLY A 108 -4.64 -24.37 -5.60
C GLY A 108 -5.92 -24.64 -6.39
N ARG A 109 -5.80 -24.89 -7.69
CA ARG A 109 -6.91 -25.49 -8.44
C ARG A 109 -7.14 -26.87 -7.84
N SER A 110 -8.35 -27.14 -7.32
CA SER A 110 -8.73 -28.50 -6.90
C SER A 110 -8.86 -29.39 -8.11
#